data_AF-A0A2H5ZUE1-F1
#
_entry.id   AF-A0A2H5ZUE1-F1
#
_cell.length_a   1.000
_cell.length_b   1.000
_cell.length_c   1.000
_cell.angle_alpha   90.00
_cell.angle_beta   90.00
_cell.angle_gamma   90.00
#
_symmetry.space_group_name_H-M   'P 1'
#
loop_
_entity.id
_entity.type
_entity.pdbx_description
1 polymer ?
#
loop_
_entity_poly.entity_id
_entity_poly.type
_entity_poly.pdbx_seq_one_letter_code
_entity_poly.pdbx_strand_id
1 'polypeptide(L)'
;MVFYRRAGRHPSLLQEYHRYRGPGLQRLDHFNLFCPDVPRAMAYYTDRLGFRLTEYTVDRADRVWAAWLQRKGNVHDVALTTGAGPRLHHFAYWVPDPLAVLRAADALGGAGQVEAIERGPGRHGISNAMFLYLRDPDGHRVELYTGDYLAVDPEFEPIRWSLDDPRRQTLWGQRAPESWFQEGSPVAGFDGKPVPPQPVT
;
A
#
# COMPACT_ATOMS: atom_id res chain seq x y z
N MET A 1 18.75 -4.73 -14.83
CA MET A 1 18.94 -6.09 -14.28
C MET A 1 17.75 -6.39 -13.38
N VAL A 2 16.93 -7.40 -13.68
CA VAL A 2 15.75 -7.75 -12.86
C VAL A 2 16.20 -8.73 -11.78
N PHE A 3 16.10 -8.35 -10.51
CA PHE A 3 16.46 -9.21 -9.38
C PHE A 3 15.27 -10.12 -9.06
N TYR A 4 15.34 -11.40 -9.44
CA TYR A 4 14.37 -12.41 -8.99
C TYR A 4 15.10 -13.65 -8.51
N ARG A 5 14.66 -14.22 -7.37
CA ARG A 5 15.24 -15.44 -6.79
C ARG A 5 14.83 -16.70 -7.57
N ARG A 6 13.60 -16.72 -8.09
CA ARG A 6 13.04 -17.74 -8.99
C ARG A 6 11.77 -17.17 -9.63
N ALA A 7 11.62 -17.26 -10.95
CA ALA A 7 10.40 -16.84 -11.65
C ALA A 7 9.85 -18.02 -12.45
N GLY A 8 8.64 -18.49 -12.08
CA GLY A 8 7.89 -19.49 -12.84
C GLY A 8 6.84 -18.81 -13.72
N ARG A 9 6.52 -19.42 -14.88
CA ARG A 9 5.36 -19.02 -15.67
C ARG A 9 4.15 -19.80 -15.20
N HIS A 10 3.04 -19.10 -14.97
CA HIS A 10 1.72 -19.69 -14.74
C HIS A 10 0.82 -19.43 -15.96
N PRO A 11 -0.17 -20.31 -16.24
CA PRO A 11 -1.19 -20.04 -17.24
C PRO A 11 -1.87 -18.69 -17.00
N SER A 12 -2.07 -17.92 -18.06
CA SER A 12 -2.79 -16.66 -17.97
C SER A 12 -4.28 -16.94 -17.78
N LEU A 13 -4.87 -16.34 -16.75
CA LEU A 13 -6.32 -16.38 -16.52
C LEU A 13 -7.04 -15.15 -17.11
N LEU A 14 -6.31 -14.24 -17.78
CA LEU A 14 -6.79 -12.90 -18.15
C LEU A 14 -8.10 -12.90 -18.96
N GLN A 15 -8.32 -13.89 -19.82
CA GLN A 15 -9.53 -14.05 -20.63
C GLN A 15 -10.51 -15.09 -20.07
N GLU A 16 -10.17 -15.78 -18.98
CA GLU A 16 -11.01 -16.82 -18.37
C GLU A 16 -12.06 -16.20 -17.40
N TYR A 17 -12.82 -15.21 -17.86
CA TYR A 17 -13.79 -14.45 -17.04
C TYR A 17 -14.79 -15.34 -16.27
N HIS A 18 -15.16 -16.49 -16.83
CA HIS A 18 -16.04 -17.47 -16.18
C HIS A 18 -15.47 -18.03 -14.86
N ARG A 19 -14.18 -17.86 -14.60
CA ARG A 19 -13.49 -18.27 -13.36
C ARG A 19 -13.33 -17.14 -12.36
N TYR A 20 -13.64 -15.89 -12.72
CA TYR A 20 -13.43 -14.76 -11.84
C TYR A 20 -14.41 -14.83 -10.66
N ARG A 21 -13.90 -14.63 -9.45
CA ARG A 21 -14.66 -14.69 -8.19
C ARG A 21 -14.32 -13.48 -7.32
N GLY A 22 -15.20 -13.19 -6.38
CA GLY A 22 -15.02 -12.10 -5.41
C GLY A 22 -14.91 -10.72 -6.10
N PRO A 23 -14.04 -9.83 -5.63
CA PRO A 23 -13.91 -8.47 -6.18
C PRO A 23 -13.15 -8.40 -7.51
N GLY A 24 -12.73 -9.53 -8.09
CA GLY A 24 -12.05 -9.54 -9.39
C GLY A 24 -10.66 -8.93 -9.36
N LEU A 25 -9.79 -9.42 -8.48
CA LEU A 25 -8.38 -8.98 -8.38
C LEU A 25 -7.68 -9.09 -9.75
N GLN A 26 -7.07 -7.99 -10.21
CA GLN A 26 -6.47 -7.93 -11.55
C GLN A 26 -4.94 -8.05 -11.54
N ARG A 27 -4.27 -7.35 -10.61
CA ARG A 27 -2.81 -7.34 -10.50
C ARG A 27 -2.38 -6.94 -9.09
N LEU A 28 -1.18 -7.34 -8.70
CA LEU A 28 -0.48 -6.72 -7.58
C LEU A 28 -0.22 -5.25 -7.93
N ASP A 29 -0.52 -4.35 -7.02
CA ASP A 29 -0.27 -2.92 -7.21
C ASP A 29 0.99 -2.45 -6.49
N HIS A 30 1.09 -2.65 -5.18
CA HIS A 30 2.22 -2.14 -4.42
C HIS A 30 2.45 -2.86 -3.09
N PHE A 31 3.58 -2.53 -2.46
CA PHE A 31 3.86 -2.83 -1.06
C PHE A 31 3.98 -1.54 -0.25
N ASN A 32 3.56 -1.56 1.01
CA ASN A 32 3.84 -0.50 1.96
C ASN A 32 4.65 -1.08 3.13
N LEU A 33 5.71 -0.39 3.52
CA LEU A 33 6.68 -0.83 4.51
C LEU A 33 6.73 0.15 5.68
N PHE A 34 6.71 -0.39 6.90
CA PHE A 34 7.11 0.40 8.07
C PHE A 34 8.62 0.54 8.11
N CYS A 35 9.07 1.78 8.20
CA CYS A 35 10.48 2.15 8.23
C CYS A 35 10.77 3.13 9.36
N PRO A 36 11.83 2.91 10.17
CA PRO A 36 12.20 3.83 11.24
C PRO A 36 12.82 5.14 10.74
N ASP A 37 13.35 5.16 9.50
CA ASP A 37 13.99 6.32 8.87
C ASP A 37 13.54 6.43 7.41
N VAL A 38 12.37 7.06 7.22
CA VAL A 38 11.78 7.26 5.88
C VAL A 38 12.68 8.09 4.96
N PRO A 39 13.28 9.23 5.36
CA PRO A 39 14.19 9.99 4.50
C PRO A 39 15.33 9.15 3.96
N ARG A 40 16.00 8.36 4.82
CA ARG A 40 17.10 7.48 4.39
C ARG A 40 16.63 6.38 3.45
N ALA A 41 15.51 5.74 3.74
CA ALA A 41 14.96 4.70 2.88
C ALA A 41 14.53 5.28 1.53
N MET A 42 13.88 6.44 1.52
CA MET A 42 13.48 7.15 0.31
C MET A 42 14.69 7.43 -0.58
N ALA A 43 15.78 8.00 -0.03
CA ALA A 43 17.02 8.25 -0.76
C ALA A 43 17.62 6.96 -1.35
N TYR A 44 17.57 5.84 -0.62
CA TYR A 44 18.01 4.56 -1.15
C TYR A 44 17.17 4.11 -2.37
N TYR A 45 15.84 4.18 -2.28
CA TYR A 45 14.95 3.81 -3.37
C TYR A 45 15.12 4.73 -4.60
N THR A 46 15.28 6.04 -4.41
CA THR A 46 15.48 6.99 -5.51
C THR A 46 16.87 6.85 -6.12
N ASP A 47 17.92 6.94 -5.31
CA ASP A 47 19.28 7.16 -5.80
C ASP A 47 19.96 5.86 -6.24
N ARG A 48 19.56 4.72 -5.65
CA ARG A 48 20.18 3.42 -5.92
C ARG A 48 19.31 2.52 -6.78
N LEU A 49 17.99 2.62 -6.66
CA LEU A 49 17.05 1.75 -7.37
C LEU A 49 16.26 2.47 -8.47
N GLY A 50 16.37 3.81 -8.54
CA GLY A 50 15.76 4.63 -9.59
C GLY A 50 14.25 4.84 -9.43
N PHE A 51 13.69 4.65 -8.25
CA PHE A 51 12.28 4.98 -8.02
C PHE A 51 12.06 6.49 -8.12
N ARG A 52 10.88 6.90 -8.59
CA ARG A 52 10.46 8.30 -8.62
C ARG A 52 9.44 8.56 -7.52
N LEU A 53 9.59 9.66 -6.80
CA LEU A 53 8.62 10.10 -5.80
C LEU A 53 7.38 10.65 -6.52
N THR A 54 6.19 10.26 -6.06
CA THR A 54 4.91 10.80 -6.55
C THR A 54 4.24 11.63 -5.49
N GLU A 55 4.20 11.16 -4.25
CA GLU A 55 3.62 11.86 -3.13
C GLU A 55 4.43 11.66 -1.86
N TYR A 56 4.35 12.61 -0.95
CA TYR A 56 4.99 12.52 0.35
C TYR A 56 4.25 13.34 1.40
N THR A 57 4.39 12.91 2.65
CA THR A 57 3.87 13.62 3.82
C THR A 57 5.01 14.20 4.61
N VAL A 58 4.85 15.42 5.11
CA VAL A 58 5.78 16.04 6.06
C VAL A 58 5.11 16.40 7.38
N ASP A 59 5.86 16.33 8.47
CA ASP A 59 5.43 16.86 9.76
C ASP A 59 5.59 18.39 9.86
N ARG A 60 5.36 18.96 11.05
CA ARG A 60 5.47 20.41 11.30
C ARG A 60 6.89 20.94 11.20
N ALA A 61 7.90 20.08 11.28
CA ALA A 61 9.31 20.42 11.15
C ALA A 61 9.84 20.13 9.74
N ASP A 62 8.94 19.95 8.76
CA ASP A 62 9.26 19.59 7.38
C ASP A 62 10.01 18.27 7.21
N ARG A 63 9.98 17.40 8.22
CA ARG A 63 10.56 16.06 8.12
C ARG A 63 9.60 15.16 7.35
N VAL A 64 10.12 14.44 6.36
CA VAL A 64 9.36 13.44 5.59
C VAL A 64 8.91 12.31 6.52
N TRP A 65 7.60 12.18 6.68
CA TRP A 65 6.93 11.18 7.50
C TRP A 65 6.54 9.93 6.69
N ALA A 66 6.17 10.10 5.43
CA ALA A 66 5.82 9.00 4.55
C ALA A 66 6.07 9.39 3.09
N ALA A 67 6.37 8.40 2.24
CA ALA A 67 6.72 8.60 0.83
C ALA A 67 6.13 7.50 -0.06
N TRP A 68 5.65 7.87 -1.25
CA TRP A 68 5.07 7.00 -2.26
C TRP A 68 5.94 7.05 -3.52
N LEU A 69 6.46 5.89 -3.92
CA LEU A 69 7.57 5.77 -4.87
C LEU A 69 7.21 4.77 -5.98
N GLN A 70 7.45 5.12 -7.24
CA GLN A 70 7.07 4.30 -8.41
C GLN A 70 8.19 4.08 -9.43
N ARG A 71 7.99 3.03 -10.23
CA ARG A 71 8.71 2.62 -11.44
C ARG A 71 7.76 2.34 -12.61
N LYS A 72 6.53 1.85 -12.35
CA LYS A 72 5.59 1.39 -13.40
C LYS A 72 4.62 2.46 -13.91
N GLY A 73 4.71 3.70 -13.45
CA GLY A 73 3.89 4.83 -13.91
C GLY A 73 2.55 5.02 -13.20
N ASN A 74 2.23 4.21 -12.18
CA ASN A 74 1.14 4.47 -11.25
C ASN A 74 1.63 5.36 -10.10
N VAL A 75 0.82 5.57 -9.04
CA VAL A 75 1.26 6.38 -7.88
C VAL A 75 2.44 5.72 -7.16
N HIS A 76 2.41 4.42 -6.89
CA HIS A 76 3.50 3.75 -6.19
C HIS A 76 3.63 2.27 -6.49
N ASP A 77 4.86 1.79 -6.53
CA ASP A 77 5.24 0.39 -6.39
C ASP A 77 5.62 0.06 -4.95
N VAL A 78 6.19 1.04 -4.24
CA VAL A 78 6.56 0.97 -2.83
C VAL A 78 6.14 2.24 -2.11
N ALA A 79 5.50 2.09 -0.96
CA ALA A 79 5.28 3.16 0.01
C ALA A 79 6.11 2.92 1.27
N LEU A 80 6.60 4.01 1.86
CA LEU A 80 7.38 4.03 3.09
C LEU A 80 6.59 4.80 4.13
N THR A 81 6.24 4.14 5.24
CA THR A 81 5.48 4.73 6.35
C THR A 81 6.36 4.75 7.59
N THR A 82 6.44 5.91 8.27
CA THR A 82 7.18 5.99 9.53
C THR A 82 6.58 5.04 10.57
N GLY A 83 7.41 4.21 11.17
CA GLY A 83 7.03 3.29 12.23
C GLY A 83 8.17 2.32 12.55
N ALA A 84 8.02 1.58 13.66
CA ALA A 84 9.02 0.58 14.01
C ALA A 84 9.15 -0.46 12.88
N GLY A 85 10.38 -0.75 12.44
CA GLY A 85 10.62 -1.56 11.24
C GLY A 85 12.01 -2.23 11.22
N PRO A 86 12.23 -3.21 10.34
CA PRO A 86 11.43 -3.47 9.14
C PRO A 86 10.19 -4.32 9.45
N ARG A 87 9.03 -3.86 8.97
CA ARG A 87 7.78 -4.62 8.97
C ARG A 87 7.00 -4.34 7.69
N LEU A 88 6.24 -5.32 7.23
CA LEU A 88 5.30 -5.13 6.13
C LEU A 88 4.04 -4.46 6.67
N HIS A 89 3.71 -3.27 6.15
CA HIS A 89 2.47 -2.59 6.50
C HIS A 89 1.29 -3.24 5.78
N HIS A 90 1.37 -3.39 4.45
CA HIS A 90 0.40 -4.11 3.62
C HIS A 90 0.96 -4.40 2.23
N PHE A 91 0.27 -5.27 1.51
CA PHE A 91 0.36 -5.40 0.07
C PHE A 91 -1.01 -5.15 -0.56
N ALA A 92 -1.03 -4.60 -1.76
CA ALA A 92 -2.25 -4.15 -2.39
C ALA A 92 -2.53 -4.88 -3.71
N TYR A 93 -3.80 -5.19 -3.95
CA TYR A 93 -4.28 -5.67 -5.24
C TYR A 93 -5.17 -4.64 -5.90
N TRP A 94 -4.94 -4.43 -7.19
CA TRP A 94 -5.79 -3.61 -8.04
C TRP A 94 -7.11 -4.33 -8.32
N VAL A 95 -8.23 -3.63 -8.12
CA VAL A 95 -9.58 -4.09 -8.50
C VAL A 95 -10.16 -3.22 -9.63
N PRO A 96 -11.12 -3.72 -10.43
CA PRO A 96 -11.55 -3.05 -11.65
C PRO A 96 -12.15 -1.66 -11.44
N ASP A 97 -12.90 -1.47 -10.36
CA ASP A 97 -13.70 -0.27 -10.11
C ASP A 97 -14.09 -0.12 -8.62
N PRO A 98 -14.59 1.04 -8.18
CA PRO A 98 -15.06 1.25 -6.82
C PRO A 98 -16.16 0.27 -6.37
N LEU A 99 -17.02 -0.19 -7.29
CA LEU A 99 -18.07 -1.15 -6.96
C LEU A 99 -17.48 -2.52 -6.61
N ALA A 100 -16.31 -2.89 -7.16
CA ALA A 100 -15.57 -4.08 -6.78
C ALA A 100 -15.09 -4.04 -5.32
N VAL A 101 -14.70 -2.86 -4.83
CA VAL A 101 -14.36 -2.65 -3.42
C VAL A 101 -15.60 -2.92 -2.54
N LEU A 102 -16.76 -2.38 -2.93
CA LEU A 102 -18.02 -2.62 -2.22
C LEU A 102 -18.43 -4.10 -2.26
N ARG A 103 -18.29 -4.77 -3.41
CA ARG A 103 -18.55 -6.21 -3.55
C ARG A 103 -17.72 -7.06 -2.58
N ALA A 104 -16.48 -6.67 -2.28
CA ALA A 104 -15.68 -7.36 -1.26
C ALA A 104 -16.26 -7.18 0.14
N ALA A 105 -16.64 -5.94 0.50
CA ALA A 105 -17.25 -5.64 1.79
C ALA A 105 -18.60 -6.37 1.97
N ASP A 106 -19.45 -6.37 0.93
CA ASP A 106 -20.74 -7.07 0.92
C ASP A 106 -20.55 -8.59 1.05
N ALA A 107 -19.56 -9.16 0.36
CA ALA A 107 -19.26 -10.60 0.45
C ALA A 107 -18.82 -11.00 1.87
N LEU A 108 -17.94 -10.22 2.50
CA LEU A 108 -17.49 -10.47 3.87
C LEU A 108 -18.63 -10.27 4.87
N GLY A 109 -19.44 -9.22 4.70
CA GLY A 109 -20.62 -8.97 5.53
C GLY A 109 -21.66 -10.08 5.41
N GLY A 110 -21.97 -10.52 4.20
CA GLY A 110 -22.91 -11.62 3.94
C GLY A 110 -22.41 -12.98 4.46
N ALA A 111 -21.09 -13.17 4.54
CA ALA A 111 -20.47 -14.35 5.13
C ALA A 111 -20.34 -14.28 6.67
N GLY A 112 -20.70 -13.15 7.29
CA GLY A 112 -20.53 -12.93 8.73
C GLY A 112 -19.07 -12.72 9.16
N GLN A 113 -18.20 -12.28 8.25
CA GLN A 113 -16.76 -12.09 8.46
C GLN A 113 -16.35 -10.61 8.47
N VAL A 114 -17.16 -9.76 9.11
CA VAL A 114 -16.95 -8.30 9.13
C VAL A 114 -15.66 -7.92 9.86
N GLU A 115 -15.21 -8.74 10.81
CA GLU A 115 -13.96 -8.59 11.54
C GLU A 115 -12.71 -8.67 10.65
N ALA A 116 -12.82 -9.27 9.45
CA ALA A 116 -11.77 -9.24 8.46
C ALA A 116 -11.61 -7.86 7.81
N ILE A 117 -12.57 -6.94 7.95
CA ILE A 117 -12.49 -5.57 7.44
C ILE A 117 -11.87 -4.68 8.53
N GLU A 118 -10.64 -4.23 8.30
CA GLU A 118 -9.95 -3.36 9.25
C GLU A 118 -10.31 -1.88 9.06
N ARG A 119 -10.35 -1.41 7.81
CA ARG A 119 -10.50 0.01 7.50
C ARG A 119 -11.11 0.24 6.11
N GLY A 120 -12.07 1.15 6.04
CA GLY A 120 -12.75 1.53 4.80
C GLY A 120 -14.11 0.84 4.64
N PRO A 121 -14.71 0.86 3.45
CA PRO A 121 -14.16 1.45 2.22
C PRO A 121 -14.05 2.97 2.31
N GLY A 122 -13.06 3.54 1.62
CA GLY A 122 -12.85 4.98 1.61
C GLY A 122 -12.12 5.48 0.38
N ARG A 123 -12.00 6.80 0.25
CA ARG A 123 -11.17 7.48 -0.74
C ARG A 123 -9.94 8.04 -0.04
N HIS A 124 -8.75 7.69 -0.50
CA HIS A 124 -7.54 8.35 -0.01
C HIS A 124 -7.45 9.78 -0.55
N GLY A 125 -6.86 10.68 0.23
CA GLY A 125 -6.32 11.93 -0.32
C GLY A 125 -5.06 11.62 -1.12
N ILE A 126 -4.06 11.04 -0.44
CA ILE A 126 -2.86 10.52 -1.07
C ILE A 126 -3.21 9.42 -2.06
N SER A 127 -2.68 9.48 -3.27
CA SER A 127 -2.94 8.60 -4.40
C SER A 127 -4.34 8.70 -5.01
N ASN A 128 -5.26 9.42 -4.36
CA ASN A 128 -6.66 9.56 -4.79
C ASN A 128 -7.43 8.23 -4.95
N ALA A 129 -6.90 7.08 -4.54
CA ALA A 129 -7.55 5.80 -4.80
C ALA A 129 -8.72 5.49 -3.86
N MET A 130 -9.66 4.68 -4.35
CA MET A 130 -10.56 3.93 -3.48
C MET A 130 -9.80 2.79 -2.84
N PHE A 131 -10.03 2.61 -1.54
CA PHE A 131 -9.38 1.56 -0.77
C PHE A 131 -10.37 0.79 0.11
N LEU A 132 -9.99 -0.44 0.45
CA LEU A 132 -10.50 -1.23 1.56
C LEU A 132 -9.35 -2.06 2.13
N TYR A 133 -9.08 -1.95 3.43
CA TYR A 133 -8.08 -2.75 4.11
C TYR A 133 -8.73 -3.94 4.81
N LEU A 134 -8.17 -5.10 4.54
CA LEU A 134 -8.58 -6.39 5.08
C LEU A 134 -7.47 -6.99 5.93
N ARG A 135 -7.83 -7.93 6.80
CA ARG A 135 -6.92 -8.85 7.49
C ARG A 135 -7.13 -10.26 6.95
N ASP A 136 -6.03 -10.91 6.56
CA ASP A 136 -6.05 -12.34 6.30
C ASP A 136 -6.05 -13.14 7.63
N PRO A 137 -6.20 -14.48 7.58
CA PRO A 137 -6.25 -15.31 8.78
C PRO A 137 -5.00 -15.26 9.68
N ASP A 138 -3.85 -14.89 9.13
CA ASP A 138 -2.58 -14.72 9.87
C ASP A 138 -2.40 -13.27 10.37
N GLY A 139 -3.36 -12.38 10.08
CA GLY A 139 -3.34 -10.97 10.45
C GLY A 139 -2.53 -10.10 9.49
N HIS A 140 -2.09 -10.61 8.34
CA HIS A 140 -1.48 -9.79 7.30
C HIS A 140 -2.51 -8.83 6.71
N ARG A 141 -2.09 -7.59 6.51
CA ARG A 141 -2.95 -6.55 5.94
C ARG A 141 -2.92 -6.60 4.42
N VAL A 142 -4.10 -6.65 3.81
CA VAL A 142 -4.29 -6.60 2.36
C VAL A 142 -5.10 -5.36 2.01
N GLU A 143 -4.68 -4.62 1.02
CA GLU A 143 -5.46 -3.52 0.48
C GLU A 143 -6.11 -3.92 -0.86
N LEU A 144 -7.40 -3.62 -1.01
CA LEU A 144 -8.06 -3.56 -2.31
C LEU A 144 -8.03 -2.12 -2.78
N TYR A 145 -7.49 -1.88 -3.97
CA TYR A 145 -7.09 -0.57 -4.43
C TYR A 145 -7.57 -0.30 -5.86
N THR A 146 -8.07 0.90 -6.17
CA THR A 146 -8.44 1.27 -7.55
C THR A 146 -8.63 2.76 -7.74
N GLY A 147 -8.49 3.24 -8.98
CA GLY A 147 -8.78 4.62 -9.36
C GLY A 147 -7.76 5.63 -8.86
N ASP A 148 -6.48 5.25 -8.83
CA ASP A 148 -5.37 6.19 -8.75
C ASP A 148 -5.17 6.92 -10.08
N TYR A 149 -4.03 7.59 -10.25
CA TYR A 149 -3.70 8.33 -11.46
C TYR A 149 -2.33 7.93 -12.01
N LEU A 150 -2.11 8.26 -13.28
CA LEU A 150 -0.84 8.01 -13.95
C LEU A 150 0.17 9.11 -13.60
N ALA A 151 1.36 8.70 -13.17
CA ALA A 151 2.52 9.55 -12.90
C ALA A 151 3.67 9.16 -13.84
N VAL A 152 3.37 9.07 -15.15
CA VAL A 152 4.33 8.64 -16.17
C VAL A 152 5.27 9.76 -16.59
N ASP A 153 4.78 11.00 -16.64
CA ASP A 153 5.50 12.16 -17.16
C ASP A 153 6.79 12.42 -16.35
N PRO A 154 7.93 12.66 -17.01
CA PRO A 154 9.19 12.98 -16.34
C PRO A 154 9.14 14.24 -15.47
N GLU A 155 8.32 15.21 -15.87
CA GLU A 155 8.14 16.52 -15.23
C GLU A 155 7.13 16.50 -14.09
N PHE A 156 6.58 15.33 -13.75
CA PHE A 156 5.65 15.20 -12.64
C PHE A 156 6.30 15.63 -11.33
N GLU A 157 5.80 16.72 -10.75
CA GLU A 157 6.26 17.24 -9.47
C GLU A 157 5.57 16.51 -8.30
N PRO A 158 6.32 16.01 -7.30
CA PRO A 158 5.72 15.26 -6.20
C PRO A 158 4.72 16.07 -5.38
N ILE A 159 3.55 15.49 -5.11
CA ILE A 159 2.50 16.12 -4.30
C ILE A 159 2.88 16.05 -2.81
N ARG A 160 3.01 17.23 -2.20
CA ARG A 160 3.31 17.39 -0.77
C ARG A 160 2.02 17.47 0.06
N TRP A 161 1.95 16.68 1.12
CA TRP A 161 0.87 16.73 2.11
C TRP A 161 1.39 17.10 3.50
N SER A 162 0.62 17.89 4.24
CA SER A 162 0.85 18.10 5.67
C SER A 162 0.34 16.91 6.48
N LEU A 163 1.11 16.50 7.49
CA LEU A 163 0.70 15.47 8.47
C LEU A 163 -0.57 15.86 9.25
N ASP A 164 -0.85 17.16 9.33
CA ASP A 164 -2.04 17.71 10.00
C ASP A 164 -3.25 17.85 9.06
N ASP A 165 -3.11 17.63 7.74
CA ASP A 165 -4.27 17.66 6.84
C ASP A 165 -5.13 16.40 7.04
N PRO A 166 -6.37 16.52 7.56
CA PRO A 166 -7.22 15.37 7.85
C PRO A 166 -7.66 14.62 6.58
N ARG A 167 -7.60 15.27 5.42
CA ARG A 167 -8.01 14.69 4.12
C ARG A 167 -6.94 13.77 3.53
N ARG A 168 -5.70 13.93 3.98
CA ARG A 168 -4.53 13.22 3.46
C ARG A 168 -4.72 11.70 3.43
N GLN A 169 -5.13 11.13 4.56
CA GLN A 169 -5.28 9.68 4.69
C GLN A 169 -6.63 9.20 4.17
N THR A 170 -7.71 9.89 4.52
CA THR A 170 -9.05 9.57 4.02
C THR A 170 -9.73 10.89 3.64
N LEU A 171 -9.94 11.11 2.35
CA LEU A 171 -10.50 12.34 1.80
C LEU A 171 -11.91 12.63 2.36
N TRP A 172 -12.67 11.57 2.65
CA TRP A 172 -14.02 11.66 3.22
C TRP A 172 -14.06 11.78 4.76
N GLY A 173 -12.90 11.92 5.41
CA GLY A 173 -12.81 12.25 6.83
C GLY A 173 -12.95 11.08 7.82
N GLN A 174 -13.17 9.83 7.35
CA GLN A 174 -13.16 8.67 8.25
C GLN A 174 -11.77 8.48 8.86
N ARG A 175 -11.72 8.34 10.20
CA ARG A 175 -10.48 8.13 10.94
C ARG A 175 -9.95 6.71 10.71
N ALA A 176 -8.65 6.59 10.51
CA ALA A 176 -8.00 5.29 10.52
C ALA A 176 -7.96 4.73 11.96
N PRO A 177 -8.17 3.42 12.16
CA PRO A 177 -8.03 2.79 13.47
C PRO A 177 -6.57 2.77 13.93
N GLU A 178 -6.35 2.64 15.24
CA GLU A 178 -5.02 2.56 15.83
C GLU A 178 -4.20 1.38 15.30
N SER A 179 -4.85 0.24 15.04
CA SER A 179 -4.26 -0.95 14.42
C SER A 179 -3.55 -0.62 13.11
N TRP A 180 -4.08 0.32 12.32
CA TRP A 180 -3.50 0.73 11.04
C TRP A 180 -2.11 1.35 11.23
N PHE A 181 -1.93 2.13 12.30
CA PHE A 181 -0.66 2.80 12.61
C PHE A 181 0.35 1.90 13.33
N GLN A 182 -0.12 0.94 14.14
CA GLN A 182 0.72 0.19 15.06
C GLN A 182 1.08 -1.21 14.56
N GLU A 183 0.15 -1.89 13.90
CA GLU A 183 0.30 -3.29 13.55
C GLU A 183 0.88 -3.45 12.15
N GLY A 184 1.93 -4.25 12.04
CA GLY A 184 2.59 -4.60 10.79
C GLY A 184 3.21 -5.98 10.89
N SER A 185 3.28 -6.70 9.79
CA SER A 185 3.74 -8.08 9.78
C SER A 185 5.26 -8.17 9.89
N PRO A 186 5.79 -9.16 10.62
CA PRO A 186 7.23 -9.39 10.70
C PRO A 186 7.78 -9.77 9.32
N VAL A 187 9.04 -9.45 9.07
CA VAL A 187 9.77 -9.88 7.87
C VAL A 187 10.93 -10.79 8.24
N ALA A 188 11.29 -11.69 7.34
CA ALA A 188 12.42 -12.59 7.53
C ALA A 188 13.68 -12.08 6.84
N GLY A 189 14.83 -12.33 7.45
CA GLY A 189 16.14 -12.15 6.83
C GLY A 189 16.43 -13.20 5.77
N PHE A 190 17.59 -13.09 5.10
CA PHE A 190 18.00 -14.07 4.09
C PHE A 190 18.24 -15.47 4.66
N ASP A 191 18.48 -15.58 5.97
CA ASP A 191 18.59 -16.83 6.72
C ASP A 191 17.22 -17.42 7.11
N GLY A 192 16.12 -16.76 6.73
CA GLY A 192 14.75 -17.17 7.04
C GLY A 192 14.30 -16.83 8.47
N LYS A 193 15.12 -16.18 9.28
CA LYS A 193 14.76 -15.82 10.65
C LYS A 193 14.07 -14.46 10.71
N PRO A 194 13.12 -14.24 11.64
CA PRO A 194 12.49 -12.92 11.82
C PRO A 194 13.54 -11.84 12.11
N VAL A 195 13.39 -10.69 11.46
CA VAL A 195 14.19 -9.49 11.74
C VAL A 195 13.45 -8.65 12.80
N PRO A 196 14.05 -8.41 13.97
CA PRO A 196 13.43 -7.57 15.00
C PRO A 196 13.23 -6.12 14.52
N PRO A 197 12.07 -5.51 14.77
CA PRO A 197 11.84 -4.11 14.42
C PRO A 197 12.63 -3.17 15.33
N GLN A 198 13.25 -2.16 14.73
CA GLN A 198 13.93 -1.05 15.39
C GLN A 198 12.95 0.12 15.58
N PRO A 199 13.11 0.93 16.65
CA PRO A 199 12.28 2.11 16.88
C PRO A 199 12.55 3.20 15.82
N VAL A 200 11.58 4.11 15.67
CA VAL A 200 11.73 5.31 14.81
C VAL A 200 12.90 6.15 15.31
N THR A 201 13.76 6.57 14.38
CA THR A 201 14.95 7.41 14.65
C THR A 201 14.72 8.85 14.25
#